data_AF-A0A482DD69-F1
#
_entry.id   AF-A0A482DD69-F1
#
_cell.length_a   1.000
_cell.length_b   1.000
_cell.length_c   1.000
_cell.angle_alpha   90.00
_cell.angle_beta   90.00
_cell.angle_gamma   90.00
#
_symmetry.space_group_name_H-M   'P 1'
#
loop_
_entity.id
_entity.type
_entity.pdbx_description
1 polymer ?
#
loop_
_entity_poly.entity_id
_entity_poly.type
_entity_poly.pdbx_seq_one_letter_code
_entity_poly.pdbx_strand_id
1 'polypeptide(L)'
;MLVNVLLAIVAFFGILLLVKKVFGIKFCVLCVSVSLTWIGLFVLAKLNRFTDLPLLALLLGESVTGIYYYTQRHIAKELRIFTLPFFLSLTTLAYYLVNPLSNVLLILSVLFGLWITTWVLFIYRNDPGKRSLVENVMDCCNEK
;
A
#
# COMPACT_ATOMS: atom_id res chain seq x y z
N MET A 1 -6.30 12.35 10.46
CA MET A 1 -5.57 12.58 9.20
C MET A 1 -5.00 11.28 8.61
N LEU A 2 -4.44 10.36 9.41
CA LEU A 2 -3.95 9.05 8.94
C LEU A 2 -4.93 8.28 8.02
N VAL A 3 -6.20 8.21 8.39
CA VAL A 3 -7.25 7.49 7.63
C VAL A 3 -7.39 8.04 6.20
N ASN A 4 -7.32 9.35 6.02
CA ASN A 4 -7.43 9.98 4.70
C ASN A 4 -6.23 9.62 3.82
N VAL A 5 -5.04 9.51 4.42
CA VAL A 5 -3.82 9.09 3.71
C VAL A 5 -3.90 7.62 3.33
N LEU A 6 -4.37 6.75 4.24
CA LEU A 6 -4.59 5.32 3.94
C LEU A 6 -5.59 5.14 2.79
N LEU A 7 -6.72 5.86 2.83
CA LEU A 7 -7.71 5.85 1.75
C LEU A 7 -7.13 6.37 0.43
N ALA A 8 -6.31 7.42 0.47
CA ALA A 8 -5.63 7.93 -0.72
C ALA A 8 -4.69 6.89 -1.33
N ILE A 9 -3.89 6.19 -0.50
CA ILE A 9 -2.99 5.12 -0.96
C ILE A 9 -3.79 3.98 -1.60
N VAL A 10 -4.89 3.56 -0.99
CA VAL A 10 -5.76 2.50 -1.54
C VAL A 10 -6.39 2.94 -2.87
N ALA A 11 -6.87 4.18 -2.95
CA ALA A 11 -7.44 4.74 -4.17
C ALA A 11 -6.39 4.84 -5.29
N PHE A 12 -5.21 5.40 -4.99
CA PHE A 12 -4.09 5.45 -5.94
C PHE A 12 -3.67 4.07 -6.39
N PHE A 13 -3.58 3.10 -5.47
CA PHE A 13 -3.26 1.72 -5.82
C PHE A 13 -4.27 1.14 -6.80
N GLY A 14 -5.57 1.32 -6.56
CA GLY A 14 -6.62 0.86 -7.48
C GLY A 14 -6.56 1.53 -8.86
N ILE A 15 -6.35 2.85 -8.89
CA ILE A 15 -6.24 3.63 -10.14
C ILE A 15 -5.00 3.19 -10.93
N LEU A 16 -3.83 3.11 -10.28
CA LEU A 16 -2.58 2.72 -10.92
C LEU A 16 -2.60 1.26 -11.38
N LEU A 17 -3.35 0.39 -10.71
CA LEU A 17 -3.57 -0.99 -11.16
C LEU A 17 -4.39 -1.02 -12.46
N LEU A 18 -5.43 -0.19 -12.57
CA LEU A 18 -6.17 0.00 -13.83
C LEU A 18 -5.28 0.58 -14.93
N VAL A 19 -4.48 1.60 -14.62
CA VAL A 19 -3.52 2.19 -15.57
C VAL A 19 -2.49 1.17 -16.02
N LYS A 20 -1.94 0.34 -15.12
CA LYS A 20 -1.04 -0.76 -15.47
C LYS A 20 -1.71 -1.75 -16.42
N LYS A 21 -2.98 -2.08 -16.20
CA LYS A 21 -3.74 -2.96 -17.09
C LYS A 21 -3.93 -2.36 -18.49
N VAL A 22 -4.11 -1.04 -18.59
CA VAL A 22 -4.32 -0.33 -19.86
C VAL A 22 -3.00 -0.11 -20.61
N PHE A 23 -1.93 0.28 -19.91
CA PHE A 23 -0.65 0.65 -20.52
C PHE A 23 0.38 -0.49 -20.57
N GLY A 24 0.16 -1.60 -19.88
CA GLY A 24 1.05 -2.78 -19.93
C GLY A 24 2.45 -2.57 -19.34
N ILE A 25 2.63 -1.56 -18.49
CA ILE A 25 3.95 -1.17 -17.98
C ILE A 25 4.34 -2.02 -16.75
N LYS A 26 5.60 -2.47 -16.72
CA LYS A 26 6.17 -3.27 -15.62
C LYS A 26 6.80 -2.34 -14.56
N PHE A 27 6.00 -1.82 -13.64
CA PHE A 27 6.51 -1.14 -12.44
C PHE A 27 5.73 -1.56 -11.20
N CYS A 28 6.33 -1.35 -10.02
CA CYS A 28 5.64 -1.62 -8.77
C CYS A 28 4.63 -0.54 -8.43
N VAL A 29 3.36 -0.86 -8.69
CA VAL A 29 2.18 0.00 -8.45
C VAL A 29 2.15 0.49 -7.00
N LEU A 30 2.51 -0.37 -6.03
CA LEU A 30 2.58 0.02 -4.62
C LEU A 30 3.65 1.08 -4.38
N CYS A 31 4.87 0.88 -4.89
CA CYS A 31 5.97 1.83 -4.75
C CYS A 31 5.65 3.17 -5.40
N VAL A 32 5.05 3.16 -6.60
CA VAL A 32 4.63 4.38 -7.30
C VAL A 32 3.51 5.09 -6.53
N SER A 33 2.51 4.34 -6.04
CA SER A 33 1.38 4.91 -5.27
C SER A 33 1.87 5.58 -3.98
N VAL A 34 2.73 4.90 -3.22
CA VAL A 34 3.31 5.45 -1.98
C VAL A 34 4.18 6.66 -2.29
N SER A 35 4.99 6.59 -3.36
CA SER A 35 5.84 7.71 -3.79
C SER A 35 5.04 8.94 -4.17
N LEU A 36 4.01 8.78 -5.02
CA LEU A 36 3.11 9.87 -5.38
C LEU A 36 2.43 10.47 -4.15
N THR A 37 2.01 9.60 -3.22
CA THR A 37 1.31 10.04 -2.01
C THR A 37 2.20 10.93 -1.15
N TRP A 38 3.42 10.48 -0.83
CA TRP A 38 4.30 11.30 0.02
C TRP A 38 4.84 12.52 -0.72
N ILE A 39 5.13 12.45 -2.03
CA ILE A 39 5.53 13.63 -2.82
C ILE A 39 4.42 14.68 -2.79
N GLY A 40 3.17 14.27 -2.98
CA GLY A 40 2.01 15.15 -2.86
C GLY A 40 1.92 15.77 -1.47
N LEU A 41 1.97 14.95 -0.42
CA LEU A 41 1.96 15.43 0.96
C LEU A 41 3.13 16.36 1.28
N PHE A 42 4.31 16.12 0.71
CA PHE A 42 5.51 16.95 0.89
C PHE A 42 5.32 18.34 0.27
N VAL A 43 4.73 18.41 -0.92
CA VAL A 43 4.36 19.69 -1.55
C VAL A 43 3.32 20.43 -0.70
N LEU A 44 2.30 19.73 -0.19
CA LEU A 44 1.31 20.34 0.72
C LEU A 44 1.94 20.81 2.04
N ALA A 45 2.91 20.08 2.58
CA ALA A 45 3.64 20.48 3.78
C ALA A 45 4.48 21.74 3.53
N LYS A 46 5.15 21.84 2.38
CA LYS A 46 5.85 23.06 1.95
C LYS A 46 4.93 24.27 1.81
N LEU A 47 3.66 24.05 1.44
CA LEU A 47 2.62 25.08 1.38
C LEU A 47 1.96 25.37 2.74
N ASN A 48 2.49 24.81 3.84
CA ASN A 48 1.95 24.93 5.20
C ASN A 48 0.50 24.43 5.35
N ARG A 49 0.05 23.57 4.42
CA ARG A 49 -1.29 22.97 4.41
C ARG A 49 -1.34 21.57 5.03
N PHE A 50 -0.20 21.04 5.44
CA PHE A 50 -0.08 19.71 6.05
C PHE A 50 0.82 19.77 7.29
N THR A 51 0.26 19.39 8.44
CA THR A 51 0.90 19.51 9.76
C THR A 51 1.45 18.19 10.30
N ASP A 52 1.05 17.03 9.75
CA ASP A 52 1.47 15.73 10.25
C ASP A 52 2.82 15.28 9.66
N LEU A 53 3.88 16.02 9.98
CA LEU A 53 5.26 15.68 9.60
C LEU A 53 5.70 14.26 10.00
N PRO A 54 5.28 13.68 11.15
CA PRO A 54 5.64 12.32 11.52
C PRO A 54 5.17 11.28 10.50
N LEU A 55 3.96 11.46 9.97
CA LEU A 55 3.41 10.56 8.95
C LEU A 55 4.19 10.65 7.65
N LEU A 56 4.51 11.88 7.23
CA LEU A 56 5.30 12.15 6.03
C LEU A 56 6.71 11.56 6.13
N ALA A 57 7.37 11.73 7.28
CA ALA A 57 8.69 11.15 7.55
C ALA A 57 8.65 9.61 7.53
N LEU A 58 7.58 9.01 8.05
CA LEU A 58 7.37 7.57 8.00
C LEU A 58 7.22 7.07 6.56
N LEU A 59 6.35 7.69 5.76
CA LEU A 59 6.12 7.33 4.36
C LEU A 59 7.39 7.48 3.50
N LEU A 60 8.15 8.55 3.72
CA LEU A 60 9.46 8.77 3.13
C LEU A 60 10.42 7.62 3.49
N GLY A 61 10.55 7.31 4.78
CA GLY A 61 11.43 6.25 5.27
C GLY A 61 11.02 4.86 4.79
N GLU A 62 9.73 4.51 4.86
CA GLU A 62 9.18 3.21 4.47
C GLU A 62 9.21 2.97 2.95
N SER A 63 9.13 4.02 2.12
CA SER A 63 9.35 3.86 0.68
C SER A 63 10.79 3.47 0.34
N VAL A 64 11.73 3.82 1.23
CA VAL A 64 13.17 3.53 1.13
C VAL A 64 13.53 2.25 1.92
N THR A 65 12.65 1.71 2.76
CA THR A 65 13.00 0.54 3.58
C THR A 65 13.15 -0.72 2.73
N GLY A 66 14.39 -1.18 2.65
CA GLY A 66 14.76 -2.45 1.99
C GLY A 66 14.11 -3.68 2.61
N ILE A 67 13.49 -3.61 3.79
CA ILE A 67 12.78 -4.72 4.44
C ILE A 67 11.63 -5.22 3.56
N TYR A 68 10.88 -4.31 2.95
CA TYR A 68 9.82 -4.68 2.01
C TYR A 68 10.37 -5.48 0.82
N TYR A 69 11.43 -4.97 0.19
CA TYR A 69 12.08 -5.62 -0.95
C TYR A 69 12.76 -6.93 -0.57
N TYR A 70 13.36 -6.99 0.63
CA TYR A 70 14.02 -8.18 1.16
C TYR A 70 13.01 -9.29 1.42
N THR A 71 11.93 -8.98 2.15
CA THR A 71 10.85 -9.94 2.43
C THR A 71 10.17 -10.41 1.14
N GLN A 72 9.99 -9.51 0.16
CA GLN A 72 9.41 -9.87 -1.13
C GLN A 72 10.30 -10.79 -1.98
N ARG A 73 11.63 -10.74 -1.78
CA ARG A 73 12.60 -11.61 -2.44
C ARG A 73 12.58 -13.03 -1.86
N HIS A 74 12.20 -13.20 -0.59
CA HIS A 74 12.13 -14.49 0.09
C HIS A 74 10.72 -15.11 0.17
N ILE A 75 9.67 -14.33 -0.10
CA ILE A 75 8.28 -14.81 -0.08
C ILE A 75 7.85 -15.40 -1.43
N ALA A 76 7.16 -16.54 -1.36
CA ALA A 76 6.51 -17.16 -2.52
C ALA A 76 5.55 -16.18 -3.22
N LYS A 77 5.53 -16.17 -4.56
CA LYS A 77 4.73 -15.24 -5.38
C LYS A 77 3.26 -15.16 -4.95
N GLU A 78 2.75 -16.27 -4.45
CA GLU A 78 1.38 -16.48 -4.02
C GLU A 78 0.95 -15.62 -2.83
N LEU A 79 1.89 -15.31 -1.94
CA LEU A 79 1.64 -14.52 -0.73
C LEU A 79 1.88 -13.03 -0.97
N ARG A 80 2.36 -12.62 -2.15
CA ARG A 80 2.58 -11.21 -2.51
C ARG A 80 1.28 -10.41 -2.60
N ILE A 81 0.11 -11.07 -2.62
CA ILE A 81 -1.18 -10.37 -2.53
C ILE A 81 -1.36 -9.70 -1.16
N PHE A 82 -0.77 -10.27 -0.10
CA PHE A 82 -0.83 -9.73 1.26
C PHE A 82 0.15 -8.58 1.50
N THR A 83 0.93 -8.22 0.49
CA THR A 83 1.94 -7.18 0.60
C THR A 83 1.35 -5.80 0.89
N LEU A 84 0.20 -5.46 0.30
CA LEU A 84 -0.49 -4.19 0.56
C LEU A 84 -1.05 -4.08 1.99
N PRO A 85 -1.86 -5.05 2.49
CA PRO A 85 -2.31 -4.98 3.88
C PRO A 85 -1.15 -5.07 4.87
N PHE A 86 -0.09 -5.84 4.57
CA PHE A 86 1.10 -5.90 5.41
C PHE A 86 1.84 -4.55 5.49
N PHE A 87 2.00 -3.88 4.35
CA PHE A 87 2.60 -2.55 4.29
C PHE A 87 1.80 -1.54 5.14
N LEU A 88 0.47 -1.47 4.94
CA LEU A 88 -0.39 -0.58 5.72
C LEU A 88 -0.39 -0.90 7.21
N SER A 89 -0.32 -2.19 7.58
CA SER A 89 -0.19 -2.62 8.98
C SER A 89 1.13 -2.14 9.59
N LEU A 90 2.25 -2.27 8.88
CA LEU A 90 3.56 -1.77 9.34
C LEU A 90 3.54 -0.26 9.52
N THR A 91 3.06 0.49 8.52
CA THR A 91 2.95 1.96 8.60
C THR A 91 2.12 2.39 9.78
N THR A 92 1.01 1.70 10.05
CA THR A 92 0.13 2.00 11.19
C THR A 92 0.82 1.73 12.52
N LEU A 93 1.51 0.59 12.63
CA LEU A 93 2.27 0.23 13.83
C LEU A 93 3.38 1.25 14.10
N ALA A 94 4.17 1.56 13.08
CA ALA A 94 5.26 2.54 13.19
C ALA A 94 4.73 3.95 13.51
N TYR A 95 3.58 4.35 12.95
CA TYR A 95 2.94 5.62 13.30
C TYR A 95 2.43 5.63 14.75
N TYR A 96 1.87 4.51 15.24
CA TYR A 96 1.43 4.36 16.63
C TYR A 96 2.58 4.52 17.64
N LEU A 97 3.78 4.04 17.31
CA LEU A 97 4.97 4.22 18.15
C LEU A 97 5.40 5.69 18.27
N VAL A 98 5.14 6.50 17.24
CA VAL A 98 5.58 7.90 17.16
C VAL A 98 4.50 8.87 17.63
N ASN A 99 3.21 8.53 17.45
CA ASN A 99 2.10 9.38 17.83
C ASN A 99 0.92 8.57 18.40
N PRO A 100 0.33 9.00 19.53
CA PRO A 100 -0.87 8.37 20.05
C PRO A 100 -2.01 8.49 19.03
N LEU A 101 -2.54 7.34 18.63
CA LEU A 101 -3.56 7.26 17.61
C LEU A 101 -4.91 7.78 18.13
N SER A 102 -5.36 8.92 17.60
CA SER A 102 -6.78 9.28 17.67
C SER A 102 -7.57 8.40 16.68
N ASN A 103 -8.64 7.73 17.13
CA ASN A 103 -9.51 6.85 16.33
C ASN A 103 -8.93 5.48 15.93
N VAL A 104 -8.28 4.78 16.88
CA VAL A 104 -7.75 3.41 16.70
C VAL A 104 -8.79 2.45 16.11
N LEU A 105 -10.03 2.50 16.60
CA LEU A 105 -11.14 1.63 16.13
C LEU A 105 -11.40 1.74 14.63
N LEU A 106 -11.35 2.96 14.08
CA LEU A 106 -11.61 3.20 12.65
C LEU A 106 -10.42 2.74 11.79
N ILE A 107 -9.20 2.93 12.28
CA ILE A 107 -7.99 2.44 11.60
C ILE A 107 -7.97 0.91 11.56
N LEU A 108 -8.33 0.28 12.70
CA LEU A 108 -8.45 -1.17 12.79
C LEU A 108 -9.53 -1.70 11.84
N SER A 109 -10.69 -1.04 11.73
CA SER A 109 -11.76 -1.50 10.84
C SER A 109 -11.35 -1.42 9.36
N VAL A 110 -10.62 -0.38 8.95
CA VAL A 110 -10.08 -0.25 7.58
C VAL A 110 -9.04 -1.33 7.29
N LEU A 111 -8.10 -1.57 8.23
CA LEU A 111 -7.10 -2.64 8.10
C LEU A 111 -7.76 -4.02 8.03
N PHE A 112 -8.76 -4.27 8.87
CA PHE A 112 -9.49 -5.53 8.88
C PHE A 112 -10.26 -5.73 7.58
N GLY A 113 -10.90 -4.68 7.06
CA GLY A 113 -11.55 -4.70 5.74
C GLY A 113 -10.57 -4.99 4.60
N LEU A 114 -9.37 -4.41 4.63
CA LEU A 114 -8.30 -4.67 3.67
C LEU A 114 -7.78 -6.11 3.74
N TRP A 115 -7.62 -6.64 4.96
CA TRP A 115 -7.24 -8.04 5.17
C TRP A 115 -8.33 -8.98 4.63
N ILE A 116 -9.60 -8.75 4.97
CA ILE A 116 -10.73 -9.56 4.48
C ILE A 116 -10.80 -9.50 2.97
N THR A 117 -10.75 -8.32 2.35
CA THR A 117 -10.82 -8.18 0.89
C THR A 117 -9.67 -8.89 0.21
N THR A 118 -8.45 -8.79 0.76
CA THR A 118 -7.28 -9.50 0.24
C THR A 118 -7.41 -11.02 0.41
N TRP A 119 -7.94 -11.48 1.54
CA TRP A 119 -8.18 -12.89 1.83
C TRP A 119 -9.25 -13.49 0.92
N VAL A 120 -10.33 -12.75 0.68
CA VAL A 120 -11.38 -13.11 -0.28
C VAL A 120 -10.78 -13.20 -1.67
N LEU A 121 -9.97 -12.22 -2.11
CA LEU A 121 -9.26 -12.28 -3.39
C LEU A 121 -8.30 -13.49 -3.49
N PHE A 122 -7.64 -13.86 -2.38
CA PHE A 122 -6.76 -15.02 -2.32
C PHE A 122 -7.54 -16.34 -2.50
N ILE A 123 -8.70 -16.49 -1.87
CA ILE A 123 -9.58 -17.68 -2.05
C ILE A 123 -10.15 -17.71 -3.48
N TYR A 124 -10.59 -16.56 -4.01
CA TYR A 124 -11.11 -16.44 -5.38
C TYR A 124 -10.05 -16.59 -6.48
N ARG A 125 -8.77 -16.75 -6.14
CA ARG A 125 -7.69 -17.03 -7.11
C ARG A 125 -7.90 -18.34 -7.87
N ASN A 126 -8.66 -19.29 -7.31
CA ASN A 126 -8.91 -20.59 -7.92
C ASN A 126 -9.98 -20.55 -9.03
N ASP A 127 -10.65 -19.40 -9.21
CA ASP A 127 -11.67 -19.20 -10.24
C ASP A 127 -11.02 -18.77 -11.59
N PRO A 128 -11.29 -19.47 -12.71
CA PRO A 128 -10.56 -19.30 -13.97
C PRO A 128 -10.72 -17.91 -14.61
N GLY A 129 -11.77 -17.15 -14.27
CA GLY A 129 -12.06 -15.83 -14.84
C GLY A 129 -11.31 -14.64 -14.21
N LYS A 130 -10.76 -14.78 -13.00
CA LYS A 130 -10.13 -13.66 -12.25
C LYS A 130 -8.63 -13.82 -12.03
N ARG A 131 -8.04 -14.90 -12.55
CA ARG A 131 -6.61 -15.22 -12.46
C ARG A 131 -5.70 -14.07 -12.91
N SER A 132 -6.07 -13.39 -14.00
CA SER A 132 -5.33 -12.24 -14.57
C SER A 132 -5.23 -11.03 -13.63
N LEU A 133 -6.25 -10.73 -12.83
CA LEU A 133 -6.19 -9.62 -11.87
C LEU A 133 -5.26 -9.95 -10.70
N VAL A 134 -5.33 -11.19 -10.21
CA VAL A 134 -4.48 -11.67 -9.12
C VAL A 134 -3.02 -11.74 -9.56
N GLU A 135 -2.75 -12.20 -10.79
CA GLU A 135 -1.41 -12.22 -11.38
C GLU A 135 -0.81 -10.81 -11.50
N ASN A 136 -1.57 -9.83 -11.99
CA ASN A 136 -1.10 -8.45 -12.13
C ASN A 136 -0.77 -7.78 -10.78
N VAL A 137 -1.51 -8.14 -9.72
CA VAL A 137 -1.23 -7.73 -8.34
C VAL A 137 0.03 -8.43 -7.80
N MET A 138 0.15 -9.74 -8.00
CA MET A 138 1.31 -10.53 -7.55
C MET A 138 2.61 -10.18 -8.30
N ASP A 139 2.50 -9.77 -9.57
CA ASP A 139 3.61 -9.28 -10.39
C ASP A 139 3.87 -7.78 -10.22
N CYS A 140 3.28 -7.11 -9.21
CA CYS A 140 3.56 -5.69 -8.97
C CYS A 140 5.06 -5.40 -8.85
N CYS A 141 5.83 -6.14 -8.04
CA CYS A 141 7.29 -5.91 -7.98
C CYS A 141 8.11 -7.09 -8.55
N ASN A 142 7.58 -7.80 -9.53
CA ASN A 142 8.31 -8.87 -10.20
C ASN A 142 8.94 -8.33 -11.48
N GLU A 143 9.86 -7.38 -11.32
CA GLU A 143 10.75 -6.95 -12.39
C GLU A 143 11.81 -8.05 -12.58
N LYS A 144 11.64 -8.85 -13.63
CA LYS A 144 12.74 -9.53 -14.30
C LYS A 144 13.23 -8.63 -15.42
#